data_AF-C0H5C3-F1
#
_entry.id   AF-C0H5C3-F1
#
_cell.length_a   1.000
_cell.length_b   1.000
_cell.length_c   1.000
_cell.angle_alpha   90.00
_cell.angle_beta   90.00
_cell.angle_gamma   90.00
#
_symmetry.space_group_name_H-M   'P 1'
#
loop_
_entity.id
_entity.type
_entity.pdbx_description
1 polymer ?
#
loop_
_entity_poly.entity_id
_entity_poly.type
_entity_poly.pdbx_seq_one_letter_code
_entity_poly.pdbx_strand_id
1 'polypeptide(L)'
;MEYLILEEKYKNLLNKSNYENRLLKKETEILNKKLENLESAYIDTENKITEFIKDKEELEDYLYKIKRENLDLKDEVSKLNEKIQDLKGLTKTYRKMIKNRNKELFESEILMAENINLRNNIQVVNNEKLSLESELNKKKKIINVIKDKYKKNIGRLLEKFNQKDRHIYEFQSFIIDELNNLKEVILRENENMHFDETLMNNKFMNISFHLDILTKKLEEKMTISIIE
;
A
#
# COMPACT_ATOMS: atom_id res chain seq x y z
N MET A 1 -3.12 -61.61 -149.35
CA MET A 1 -3.64 -62.24 -148.12
C MET A 1 -2.80 -61.86 -146.90
N GLU A 2 -1.47 -61.89 -146.98
CA GLU A 2 -0.58 -61.46 -145.88
C GLU A 2 -0.75 -60.01 -145.45
N TYR A 3 -0.94 -59.06 -146.38
CA TYR A 3 -1.11 -57.64 -146.05
C TYR A 3 -2.35 -57.37 -145.19
N LEU A 4 -3.47 -58.03 -145.51
CA LEU A 4 -4.71 -57.98 -144.72
C LEU A 4 -4.51 -58.56 -143.31
N ILE A 5 -3.79 -59.69 -143.21
CA ILE A 5 -3.47 -60.30 -141.90
C ILE A 5 -2.58 -59.36 -141.07
N LEU A 6 -1.63 -58.67 -141.70
CA LEU A 6 -0.73 -57.74 -141.02
C LEU A 6 -1.47 -56.48 -140.55
N GLU A 7 -2.36 -55.93 -141.38
CA GLU A 7 -3.20 -54.78 -141.04
C GLU A 7 -4.16 -55.12 -139.88
N GLU A 8 -4.75 -56.31 -139.89
CA GLU A 8 -5.61 -56.79 -138.81
C GLU A 8 -4.83 -57.03 -137.52
N LYS A 9 -3.61 -57.59 -137.60
CA LYS A 9 -2.68 -57.68 -136.45
C LYS A 9 -2.31 -56.29 -135.91
N TYR A 10 -2.01 -55.33 -136.78
CA TYR A 10 -1.68 -53.97 -136.38
C TYR A 10 -2.86 -53.28 -135.71
N LYS A 11 -4.07 -53.42 -136.26
CA LYS A 11 -5.31 -52.90 -135.67
C LYS A 11 -5.61 -53.54 -134.31
N ASN A 12 -5.36 -54.84 -134.16
CA ASN A 12 -5.49 -55.53 -132.88
C ASN A 12 -4.46 -55.05 -131.84
N LEU A 13 -3.19 -54.87 -132.25
CA LEU A 13 -2.14 -54.29 -131.39
C LEU A 13 -2.47 -52.86 -130.97
N LEU A 14 -2.93 -52.03 -131.92
CA LEU A 14 -3.34 -50.65 -131.65
C LEU A 14 -4.56 -50.60 -130.71
N ASN A 15 -5.54 -51.48 -130.90
CA ASN A 15 -6.69 -51.60 -130.00
C ASN A 15 -6.26 -52.04 -128.59
N LYS A 16 -5.32 -52.99 -128.47
CA LYS A 16 -4.76 -53.42 -127.19
C LYS A 16 -3.99 -52.30 -126.49
N SER A 17 -3.12 -51.59 -127.22
CA SER A 17 -2.40 -50.42 -126.70
C SER A 17 -3.35 -49.29 -126.27
N ASN A 18 -4.40 -49.02 -127.04
CA ASN A 18 -5.43 -48.04 -126.68
C ASN A 18 -6.26 -48.47 -125.47
N TYR A 19 -6.44 -49.77 -125.25
CA TYR A 19 -7.08 -50.31 -124.05
C TYR A 19 -6.18 -50.20 -122.82
N GLU A 20 -4.91 -50.58 -122.94
CA GLU A 20 -3.89 -50.43 -121.90
C GLU A 20 -3.70 -48.96 -121.51
N ASN A 21 -3.58 -48.05 -122.49
CA ASN A 21 -3.53 -46.60 -122.23
C ASN A 21 -4.78 -46.08 -121.52
N ARG A 22 -5.98 -46.62 -121.82
CA ARG A 22 -7.21 -46.27 -121.10
C ARG A 22 -7.21 -46.78 -119.66
N LEU A 23 -6.69 -47.99 -119.42
CA LEU A 23 -6.50 -48.51 -118.07
C LEU A 23 -5.48 -47.69 -117.28
N LEU A 24 -4.32 -47.39 -117.87
CA LEU A 24 -3.28 -46.57 -117.25
C LEU A 24 -3.79 -45.17 -116.90
N LYS A 25 -4.58 -44.54 -117.77
CA LYS A 25 -5.23 -43.24 -117.45
C LYS A 25 -6.15 -43.35 -116.24
N LYS A 26 -7.00 -44.38 -116.17
CA LYS A 26 -7.87 -44.61 -115.01
C LYS A 26 -7.06 -44.85 -113.73
N GLU A 27 -6.00 -45.64 -113.80
CA GLU A 27 -5.12 -45.91 -112.66
C GLU A 27 -4.40 -44.63 -112.19
N THR A 28 -3.94 -43.81 -113.13
CA THR A 28 -3.34 -42.49 -112.84
C THR A 28 -4.35 -41.55 -112.18
N GLU A 29 -5.59 -41.49 -112.66
CA GLU A 29 -6.66 -40.71 -112.03
C GLU A 29 -6.96 -41.19 -110.60
N ILE A 30 -6.96 -42.50 -110.36
CA ILE A 30 -7.15 -43.07 -109.01
C ILE A 30 -5.97 -42.72 -108.10
N LEU A 31 -4.73 -42.81 -108.60
CA LEU A 31 -3.53 -42.46 -107.85
C LEU A 31 -3.49 -40.96 -107.50
N ASN A 32 -3.85 -40.09 -108.45
CA ASN A 32 -3.95 -38.65 -108.19
C ASN A 32 -4.98 -38.34 -107.11
N LYS A 33 -6.17 -38.96 -107.14
CA LYS A 33 -7.16 -38.81 -106.05
C LYS A 33 -6.65 -39.31 -104.70
N LYS A 34 -5.88 -40.41 -104.67
CA LYS A 34 -5.25 -40.89 -103.43
C LYS A 34 -4.21 -39.91 -102.91
N LEU A 35 -3.42 -39.32 -103.80
CA LEU A 35 -2.43 -38.31 -103.46
C LEU A 35 -3.10 -37.06 -102.88
N GLU A 36 -4.13 -36.52 -103.54
CA GLU A 36 -4.93 -35.37 -103.06
C GLU A 36 -5.52 -35.63 -101.67
N ASN A 37 -6.07 -36.83 -101.43
CA ASN A 37 -6.60 -37.21 -100.12
C ASN A 37 -5.49 -37.31 -99.04
N LEU A 38 -4.31 -37.81 -99.40
CA LEU A 38 -3.18 -37.89 -98.46
C LEU A 38 -2.62 -36.50 -98.15
N GLU A 39 -2.53 -35.60 -99.14
CA GLU A 39 -2.14 -34.21 -98.94
C GLU A 39 -3.14 -33.47 -98.04
N SER A 40 -4.45 -33.66 -98.27
CA SER A 40 -5.48 -33.10 -97.38
C SER A 40 -5.34 -33.63 -95.95
N ALA A 41 -5.15 -34.95 -95.78
CA ALA A 41 -4.97 -35.54 -94.45
C ALA A 41 -3.68 -35.06 -93.77
N TYR A 42 -2.61 -34.85 -94.54
CA TYR A 42 -1.36 -34.28 -94.04
C TYR A 42 -1.55 -32.86 -93.53
N ILE A 43 -2.21 -31.99 -94.31
CA ILE A 43 -2.54 -30.61 -93.91
C ILE A 43 -3.39 -30.60 -92.63
N ASP A 44 -4.39 -31.48 -92.53
CA ASP A 44 -5.21 -31.59 -91.32
C ASP A 44 -4.39 -32.01 -90.09
N THR A 45 -3.42 -32.91 -90.26
CA THR A 45 -2.51 -33.30 -89.17
C THR A 45 -1.55 -32.18 -88.78
N GLU A 46 -1.04 -31.41 -89.75
CA GLU A 46 -0.16 -30.27 -89.52
C GLU A 46 -0.89 -29.15 -88.76
N ASN A 47 -2.15 -28.88 -89.11
CA ASN A 47 -3.01 -27.94 -88.39
C ASN A 47 -3.22 -28.36 -86.93
N LYS A 48 -3.53 -29.65 -86.68
CA LYS A 48 -3.67 -30.19 -85.31
C LYS A 48 -2.37 -30.09 -84.51
N ILE A 49 -1.23 -30.35 -85.13
CA ILE A 49 0.08 -30.19 -84.48
C ILE A 49 0.29 -28.72 -84.09
N THR A 50 -0.08 -27.79 -84.96
CA THR A 50 0.04 -26.34 -84.70
C THR A 50 -0.85 -25.91 -83.53
N GLU A 51 -2.10 -26.41 -83.47
CA GLU A 51 -3.00 -26.19 -82.33
C GLU A 51 -2.41 -26.75 -81.02
N PHE A 52 -1.89 -27.98 -81.03
CA PHE A 52 -1.25 -28.56 -79.84
C PHE A 52 0.00 -27.81 -79.37
N ILE A 53 0.78 -27.24 -80.29
CA ILE A 53 1.93 -26.40 -79.94
C ILE A 53 1.45 -25.14 -79.22
N LYS A 54 0.41 -24.50 -79.73
CA LYS A 54 -0.18 -23.31 -79.11
C LYS A 54 -0.73 -23.61 -77.71
N ASP A 55 -1.52 -24.68 -77.57
CA ASP A 55 -2.07 -25.10 -76.28
C ASP A 55 -0.95 -25.43 -75.26
N LYS A 56 0.13 -26.03 -75.74
CA LYS A 56 1.31 -26.31 -74.91
C LYS A 56 1.95 -25.01 -74.40
N GLU A 57 2.14 -24.02 -75.25
CA GLU A 57 2.70 -22.71 -74.85
C GLU A 57 1.81 -22.01 -73.81
N GLU A 58 0.48 -22.02 -74.01
CA GLU A 58 -0.48 -21.46 -73.05
C GLU A 58 -0.44 -22.17 -71.68
N LEU A 59 -0.30 -23.50 -71.67
CA LEU A 59 -0.15 -24.29 -70.45
C LEU A 59 1.19 -24.05 -69.75
N GLU A 60 2.28 -23.87 -70.49
CA GLU A 60 3.60 -23.54 -69.93
C GLU A 60 3.58 -22.16 -69.26
N ASP A 61 2.93 -21.17 -69.87
CA ASP A 61 2.71 -19.84 -69.28
C ASP A 61 1.88 -19.90 -68.00
N TYR A 62 0.79 -20.68 -68.01
CA TYR A 62 -0.05 -20.89 -66.83
C TYR A 62 0.74 -21.58 -65.69
N LEU A 63 1.54 -22.60 -66.03
CA LEU A 63 2.40 -23.28 -65.07
C LEU A 63 3.43 -22.32 -64.46
N TYR A 64 4.00 -21.40 -65.25
CA TYR A 64 4.92 -20.40 -64.76
C TYR A 64 4.24 -19.42 -63.78
N LYS A 65 3.01 -18.98 -64.07
CA LYS A 65 2.21 -18.13 -63.17
C LYS A 65 1.96 -18.82 -61.84
N ILE A 66 1.46 -20.06 -61.85
CA ILE A 66 1.23 -20.86 -60.63
C ILE A 66 2.52 -21.05 -59.83
N LYS A 67 3.66 -21.31 -60.50
CA LYS A 67 4.95 -21.46 -59.82
C LYS A 67 5.35 -20.19 -59.07
N ARG A 68 5.08 -19.01 -59.63
CA ARG A 68 5.34 -17.73 -58.94
C ARG A 68 4.40 -17.52 -57.76
N GLU A 69 3.10 -17.74 -57.94
CA GLU A 69 2.12 -17.64 -56.84
C GLU A 69 2.47 -18.60 -55.68
N ASN A 70 2.91 -19.82 -55.97
CA ASN A 70 3.35 -20.77 -54.95
C ASN A 70 4.61 -20.31 -54.19
N LEU A 71 5.53 -19.61 -54.85
CA LEU A 71 6.70 -19.03 -54.19
C LEU A 71 6.28 -17.89 -53.26
N ASP A 72 5.41 -16.99 -53.74
CA ASP A 72 4.90 -15.87 -52.93
C ASP A 72 4.14 -16.38 -51.69
N LEU A 73 3.26 -17.38 -51.85
CA LEU A 73 2.56 -18.02 -50.74
C LEU A 73 3.51 -18.69 -49.74
N LYS A 74 4.60 -19.30 -50.22
CA LYS A 74 5.60 -19.91 -49.34
C LYS A 74 6.33 -18.87 -48.49
N ASP A 75 6.60 -17.70 -49.06
CA ASP A 75 7.19 -16.57 -48.35
C ASP A 75 6.20 -15.98 -47.33
N GLU A 76 4.92 -15.86 -47.67
CA GLU A 76 3.87 -15.42 -46.74
C GLU A 76 3.71 -16.39 -45.56
N VAL A 77 3.70 -17.70 -45.82
CA VAL A 77 3.65 -18.74 -44.78
C VAL A 77 4.85 -18.65 -43.86
N SER A 78 6.04 -18.36 -44.41
CA SER A 78 7.26 -18.16 -43.61
C SER A 78 7.13 -16.96 -42.67
N LYS A 79 6.68 -15.80 -43.17
CA LYS A 79 6.42 -14.60 -42.36
C LYS A 79 5.37 -14.81 -41.28
N LEU A 80 4.29 -15.54 -41.59
CA LEU A 80 3.25 -15.88 -40.61
C LEU A 80 3.80 -16.80 -39.50
N ASN A 81 4.65 -17.76 -39.85
CA ASN A 81 5.29 -18.65 -38.87
C ASN A 81 6.22 -17.88 -37.93
N GLU A 82 6.98 -16.91 -38.42
CA GLU A 82 7.79 -16.01 -37.59
C GLU A 82 6.91 -15.24 -36.59
N LYS A 83 5.82 -14.61 -37.09
CA LYS A 83 4.86 -13.89 -36.23
C LYS A 83 4.23 -14.80 -35.16
N ILE A 84 3.95 -16.05 -35.49
CA ILE A 84 3.44 -17.04 -34.52
C ILE A 84 4.48 -17.31 -33.41
N GLN A 85 5.77 -17.40 -33.74
CA GLN A 85 6.82 -17.59 -32.74
C GLN A 85 6.96 -16.38 -31.82
N ASP A 86 6.89 -15.17 -32.36
CA ASP A 86 6.91 -13.94 -31.58
C ASP A 86 5.73 -13.87 -30.61
N LEU A 87 4.52 -14.17 -31.08
CA LEU A 87 3.32 -14.21 -30.24
C LEU A 87 3.38 -15.29 -29.16
N LYS A 88 3.99 -16.45 -29.44
CA LYS A 88 4.27 -17.47 -28.43
C LYS A 88 5.24 -16.95 -27.36
N GLY A 89 6.29 -16.23 -27.77
CA GLY A 89 7.22 -15.56 -26.86
C GLY A 89 6.52 -14.56 -25.96
N LEU A 90 5.73 -13.66 -26.55
CA LEU A 90 4.95 -12.65 -25.85
C LEU A 90 3.97 -13.26 -24.84
N THR A 91 3.28 -14.34 -25.24
CA THR A 91 2.37 -15.10 -24.37
C THR A 91 3.09 -15.68 -23.15
N LYS A 92 4.32 -16.22 -23.32
CA LYS A 92 5.13 -16.70 -22.19
C LYS A 92 5.50 -15.57 -21.23
N THR A 93 5.83 -14.39 -21.76
CA THR A 93 6.14 -13.19 -20.96
C THR A 93 4.92 -12.75 -20.14
N TYR A 94 3.75 -12.60 -20.78
CA TYR A 94 2.52 -12.24 -20.07
C TYR A 94 2.13 -13.26 -18.99
N ARG A 95 2.29 -14.56 -19.25
CA ARG A 95 2.07 -15.59 -18.23
C ARG A 95 2.98 -15.42 -17.01
N LYS A 96 4.25 -15.04 -17.20
CA LYS A 96 5.17 -14.75 -16.09
C LYS A 96 4.74 -13.49 -15.32
N MET A 97 4.35 -12.42 -16.02
CA MET A 97 3.85 -11.19 -15.39
C MET A 97 2.61 -11.45 -14.54
N ILE A 98 1.63 -12.20 -15.05
CA ILE A 98 0.42 -12.58 -14.31
C ILE A 98 0.78 -13.36 -13.04
N LYS A 99 1.69 -14.34 -13.14
CA LYS A 99 2.15 -15.10 -11.97
C LYS A 99 2.80 -14.21 -10.91
N ASN A 100 3.64 -13.26 -11.32
CA ASN A 100 4.27 -12.32 -10.40
C ASN A 100 3.22 -11.41 -9.75
N ARG A 101 2.29 -10.87 -10.54
CA ARG A 101 1.24 -10.00 -10.01
C ARG A 101 0.32 -10.71 -9.01
N ASN A 102 0.02 -11.98 -9.24
CA ASN A 102 -0.75 -12.78 -8.27
C ASN A 102 -0.01 -13.00 -6.95
N LYS A 103 1.34 -13.10 -6.97
CA LYS A 103 2.14 -13.16 -5.74
C LYS A 103 2.09 -11.85 -4.98
N GLU A 104 2.28 -10.72 -5.68
CA GLU A 104 2.17 -9.37 -5.09
C GLU A 104 0.78 -9.13 -4.49
N LEU A 105 -0.28 -9.60 -5.15
CA LEU A 105 -1.65 -9.49 -4.63
C LEU A 105 -1.82 -10.28 -3.34
N PHE A 106 -1.32 -11.52 -3.30
CA PHE A 106 -1.36 -12.36 -2.10
C PHE A 106 -0.57 -11.75 -0.92
N GLU A 107 0.62 -11.19 -1.20
CA GLU A 107 1.39 -10.45 -0.20
C GLU A 107 0.63 -9.22 0.32
N SER A 108 -0.07 -8.50 -0.56
CA SER A 108 -0.93 -7.37 -0.17
C SER A 108 -2.09 -7.79 0.74
N GLU A 109 -2.68 -8.97 0.51
CA GLU A 109 -3.75 -9.50 1.36
C GLU A 109 -3.25 -9.82 2.78
N ILE A 110 -2.04 -10.38 2.90
CA ILE A 110 -1.38 -10.62 4.18
C ILE A 110 -1.17 -9.29 4.93
N LEU A 111 -0.62 -8.28 4.25
CA LEU A 111 -0.39 -6.96 4.85
C LEU A 111 -1.69 -6.28 5.30
N MET A 112 -2.78 -6.46 4.56
CA MET A 112 -4.10 -5.97 4.97
C MET A 112 -4.59 -6.64 6.26
N ALA A 113 -4.43 -7.97 6.36
CA ALA A 113 -4.80 -8.72 7.56
C ALA A 113 -3.97 -8.28 8.79
N GLU A 114 -2.66 -8.09 8.61
CA GLU A 114 -1.77 -7.56 9.64
C GLU A 114 -2.18 -6.13 10.06
N ASN A 115 -2.53 -5.27 9.11
CA ASN A 115 -2.99 -3.91 9.41
C ASN A 115 -4.27 -3.90 10.24
N ILE A 116 -5.23 -4.77 9.91
CA ILE A 116 -6.47 -4.94 10.69
C ILE A 116 -6.14 -5.39 12.12
N ASN A 117 -5.23 -6.36 12.28
CA ASN A 117 -4.82 -6.84 13.59
C ASN A 117 -4.14 -5.73 14.42
N LEU A 118 -3.24 -4.96 13.82
CA LEU A 118 -2.59 -3.82 14.48
C LEU A 118 -3.60 -2.76 14.92
N ARG A 119 -4.62 -2.46 14.11
CA ARG A 119 -5.69 -1.53 14.49
C ARG A 119 -6.48 -2.04 15.69
N ASN A 120 -6.82 -3.33 15.71
CA ASN A 120 -7.50 -3.94 16.85
C ASN A 120 -6.66 -3.85 18.12
N ASN A 121 -5.36 -4.14 18.03
CA ASN A 121 -4.43 -4.02 19.16
C ASN A 121 -4.34 -2.58 19.68
N ILE A 122 -4.25 -1.59 18.79
CA ILE A 122 -4.27 -0.17 19.16
C ILE A 122 -5.56 0.19 19.89
N GLN A 123 -6.71 -0.31 19.43
CA GLN A 123 -7.99 -0.09 20.08
C GLN A 123 -8.03 -0.67 21.50
N VAL A 124 -7.53 -1.90 21.69
CA VAL A 124 -7.43 -2.54 23.01
C VAL A 124 -6.54 -1.71 23.94
N VAL A 125 -5.34 -1.33 23.51
CA VAL A 125 -4.40 -0.51 24.29
C VAL A 125 -5.00 0.86 24.66
N ASN A 126 -5.73 1.50 23.74
CA ASN A 126 -6.41 2.77 24.02
C ASN A 126 -7.51 2.61 25.08
N ASN A 127 -8.27 1.51 25.05
CA ASN A 127 -9.28 1.24 26.07
C ASN A 127 -8.65 1.01 27.45
N GLU A 128 -7.54 0.27 27.51
CA GLU A 128 -6.77 0.08 28.75
C GLU A 128 -6.23 1.40 29.28
N LYS A 129 -5.66 2.25 28.41
CA LYS A 129 -5.20 3.60 28.76
C LYS A 129 -6.33 4.43 29.40
N LEU A 130 -7.50 4.47 28.77
CA LEU A 130 -8.66 5.22 29.29
C LEU A 130 -9.11 4.70 30.67
N SER A 131 -9.08 3.38 30.87
CA SER A 131 -9.37 2.75 32.17
C SER A 131 -8.38 3.20 33.24
N LEU A 132 -7.07 3.14 32.95
CA LEU A 132 -6.01 3.57 33.85
C LEU A 132 -6.08 5.07 34.16
N GLU A 133 -6.40 5.93 33.19
CA GLU A 133 -6.61 7.36 33.40
C GLU A 133 -7.78 7.64 34.34
N SER A 134 -8.88 6.88 34.21
CA SER A 134 -10.03 6.95 35.11
C SER A 134 -9.66 6.54 36.54
N GLU A 135 -8.92 5.44 36.71
CA GLU A 135 -8.42 5.01 38.03
C GLU A 135 -7.47 6.04 38.66
N LEU A 136 -6.55 6.58 37.87
CA LEU A 136 -5.61 7.61 38.32
C LEU A 136 -6.37 8.86 38.82
N ASN A 137 -7.41 9.28 38.10
CA ASN A 137 -8.25 10.40 38.52
C ASN A 137 -9.00 10.13 39.83
N LYS A 138 -9.50 8.91 40.04
CA LYS A 138 -10.10 8.51 41.34
C LYS A 138 -9.06 8.59 42.46
N LYS A 139 -7.85 8.07 42.25
CA LYS A 139 -6.76 8.12 43.23
C LYS A 139 -6.34 9.56 43.56
N LYS A 140 -6.24 10.44 42.56
CA LYS A 140 -5.96 11.88 42.76
C LYS A 140 -7.01 12.57 43.63
N LYS A 141 -8.30 12.29 43.41
CA LYS A 141 -9.40 12.82 44.24
C LYS A 141 -9.25 12.39 45.70
N ILE A 142 -8.96 11.11 45.95
CA ILE A 142 -8.73 10.58 47.31
C ILE A 142 -7.54 11.28 47.98
N ILE A 143 -6.42 11.42 47.27
CA ILE A 143 -5.23 12.12 47.77
C ILE A 143 -5.56 13.57 48.16
N ASN A 144 -6.34 14.28 47.36
CA ASN A 144 -6.73 15.67 47.67
C ASN A 144 -7.59 15.74 48.93
N VAL A 145 -8.56 14.84 49.11
CA VAL A 145 -9.37 14.77 50.34
C VAL A 145 -8.49 14.52 51.57
N ILE A 146 -7.51 13.63 51.46
CA ILE A 146 -6.55 13.36 52.55
C ILE A 146 -5.70 14.60 52.84
N LYS A 147 -5.14 15.26 51.82
CA LYS A 147 -4.37 16.49 51.96
C LYS A 147 -5.17 17.59 52.66
N ASP A 148 -6.43 17.79 52.27
CA ASP A 148 -7.31 18.78 52.89
C ASP A 148 -7.60 18.45 54.36
N LYS A 149 -7.80 17.17 54.69
CA LYS A 149 -7.98 16.73 56.09
C LYS A 149 -6.74 17.02 56.94
N TYR A 150 -5.54 16.70 56.44
CA TYR A 150 -4.29 16.99 57.16
C TYR A 150 -4.04 18.49 57.26
N LYS A 151 -4.29 19.27 56.20
CA LYS A 151 -4.17 20.73 56.22
C LYS A 151 -5.08 21.36 57.29
N LYS A 152 -6.33 20.91 57.40
CA LYS A 152 -7.27 21.36 58.45
C LYS A 152 -6.79 20.96 59.85
N ASN A 153 -6.30 19.74 60.03
CA ASN A 153 -5.79 19.28 61.32
C ASN A 153 -4.55 20.07 61.78
N ILE A 154 -3.59 20.30 60.87
CA ILE A 154 -2.42 21.15 61.13
C ILE A 154 -2.85 22.58 61.46
N GLY A 155 -3.80 23.15 60.71
CA GLY A 155 -4.36 24.47 61.00
C GLY A 155 -4.93 24.59 62.42
N ARG A 156 -5.71 23.60 62.87
CA ARG A 156 -6.25 23.55 64.25
C ARG A 156 -5.16 23.42 65.31
N LEU A 157 -4.11 22.63 65.04
CA LEU A 157 -2.98 22.47 65.97
C LEU A 157 -2.19 23.77 66.09
N LEU A 158 -1.94 24.46 64.96
CA LEU A 158 -1.27 25.76 64.94
C LEU A 158 -2.09 26.83 65.67
N GLU A 159 -3.42 26.81 65.53
CA GLU A 159 -4.31 27.72 66.26
C GLU A 159 -4.21 27.50 67.78
N LYS A 160 -4.27 26.25 68.24
CA LYS A 160 -4.06 25.91 69.67
C LYS A 160 -2.67 26.29 70.16
N PHE A 161 -1.65 26.10 69.34
CA PHE A 161 -0.28 26.47 69.68
C PHE A 161 -0.16 27.99 69.84
N ASN A 162 -0.67 28.76 68.88
CA ASN A 162 -0.65 30.23 68.93
C ASN A 162 -1.46 30.80 70.10
N GLN A 163 -2.57 30.16 70.49
CA GLN A 163 -3.31 30.51 71.71
C GLN A 163 -2.45 30.33 72.95
N LYS A 164 -1.81 29.16 73.11
CA LYS A 164 -0.89 28.92 74.23
C LYS A 164 0.27 29.90 74.25
N ASP A 165 0.86 30.17 73.09
CA ASP A 165 1.96 31.13 72.96
C ASP A 165 1.51 32.53 73.39
N ARG A 166 0.32 32.99 72.96
CA ARG A 166 -0.29 34.24 73.43
C ARG A 166 -0.48 34.27 74.95
N HIS A 167 -1.05 33.21 75.54
CA HIS A 167 -1.23 33.15 76.99
C HIS A 167 0.10 33.23 77.75
N ILE A 168 1.16 32.61 77.23
CA ILE A 168 2.51 32.72 77.80
C ILE A 168 3.01 34.17 77.71
N TYR A 169 2.87 34.84 76.57
CA TYR A 169 3.26 36.25 76.42
C TYR A 169 2.47 37.18 77.35
N GLU A 170 1.16 36.97 77.49
CA GLU A 170 0.30 37.73 78.42
C GLU A 170 0.72 37.52 79.87
N PHE A 171 1.05 36.28 80.25
CA PHE A 171 1.55 35.95 81.59
C PHE A 171 2.92 36.58 81.86
N GLN A 172 3.84 36.54 80.89
CA GLN A 172 5.15 37.20 81.00
C GLN A 172 4.99 38.71 81.16
N SER A 173 4.11 39.33 80.37
CA SER A 173 3.83 40.77 80.46
C SER A 173 3.26 41.14 81.84
N PHE A 174 2.32 40.34 82.35
CA PHE A 174 1.77 40.50 83.70
C PHE A 174 2.86 40.41 84.78
N ILE A 175 3.77 39.43 84.70
CA ILE A 175 4.91 39.32 85.63
C ILE A 175 5.77 40.58 85.58
N ILE A 176 6.12 41.08 84.38
CA ILE A 176 6.96 42.26 84.21
C ILE A 176 6.28 43.49 84.83
N ASP A 177 4.99 43.68 84.58
CA ASP A 177 4.22 44.81 85.12
C ASP A 177 4.17 44.76 86.66
N GLU A 178 3.89 43.59 87.24
CA GLU A 178 3.85 43.42 88.69
C GLU A 178 5.23 43.57 89.36
N LEU A 179 6.30 43.11 88.70
CA LEU A 179 7.68 43.34 89.17
C LEU A 179 8.07 44.82 89.10
N ASN A 180 7.64 45.54 88.06
CA ASN A 180 7.84 46.99 87.96
C ASN A 180 7.09 47.74 89.07
N ASN A 181 5.85 47.34 89.37
CA ASN A 181 5.08 47.89 90.49
C ASN A 181 5.78 47.65 91.84
N LEU A 182 6.30 46.43 92.07
CA LEU A 182 7.08 46.12 93.27
C LEU A 182 8.34 46.99 93.37
N LYS A 183 9.06 47.18 92.24
CA LYS A 183 10.23 48.05 92.19
C LYS A 183 9.89 49.48 92.59
N GLU A 184 8.78 50.04 92.11
CA GLU A 184 8.32 51.38 92.52
C GLU A 184 7.95 51.47 94.01
N VAL A 185 7.31 50.43 94.56
CA VAL A 185 7.03 50.35 96.00
C VAL A 185 8.33 50.37 96.81
N ILE A 186 9.32 49.56 96.44
CA ILE A 186 10.62 49.52 97.14
C ILE A 186 11.33 50.87 97.06
N LEU A 187 11.25 51.57 95.92
CA LEU A 187 11.80 52.93 95.77
C LEU A 187 11.11 53.91 96.72
N ARG A 188 9.77 53.91 96.81
CA ARG A 188 9.02 54.76 97.75
C ARG A 188 9.37 54.49 99.21
N GLU A 189 9.48 53.21 99.59
CA GLU A 189 9.90 52.80 100.93
C GLU A 189 11.37 53.14 101.24
N ASN A 190 12.22 53.29 100.22
CA ASN A 190 13.59 53.77 100.37
C ASN A 190 13.68 55.30 100.49
N GLU A 191 12.80 56.05 99.82
CA GLU A 191 12.80 57.52 99.79
C GLU A 191 12.24 58.15 101.08
N ASN A 192 11.43 57.42 101.84
CA ASN A 192 10.93 57.84 103.16
C ASN A 192 12.04 57.78 104.23
N MET A 193 13.05 58.67 104.13
CA MET A 193 14.15 58.75 105.08
C MET A 193 13.84 59.65 106.29
N HIS A 194 13.91 59.05 107.47
CA HIS A 194 14.77 59.49 108.57
C HIS A 194 15.20 58.24 109.37
N PHE A 195 16.50 58.15 109.68
CA PHE A 195 17.13 56.99 110.34
C PHE A 195 16.51 56.73 111.72
N ASP A 196 15.68 55.70 111.81
CA ASP A 196 15.20 55.13 113.07
C ASP A 196 15.05 53.61 112.91
N GLU A 197 15.57 52.81 113.84
CA GLU A 197 15.54 51.34 113.77
C GLU A 197 14.09 50.81 113.73
N THR A 198 13.17 51.51 114.40
CA THR A 198 11.73 51.24 114.37
C THR A 198 11.13 51.42 112.98
N LEU A 199 11.63 52.37 112.19
CA LEU A 199 11.22 52.56 110.79
C LEU A 199 11.78 51.47 109.87
N MET A 200 12.96 50.94 110.17
CA MET A 200 13.56 49.88 109.37
C MET A 200 12.72 48.59 109.40
N ASN A 201 12.19 48.23 110.57
CA ASN A 201 11.26 47.10 110.69
C ASN A 201 9.94 47.35 109.93
N ASN A 202 9.40 48.58 109.98
CA ASN A 202 8.19 48.92 109.21
C ASN A 202 8.43 48.81 107.70
N LYS A 203 9.58 49.25 107.21
CA LYS A 203 9.98 49.12 105.81
C LYS A 203 10.06 47.66 105.37
N PHE A 204 10.74 46.81 106.14
CA PHE A 204 10.81 45.38 105.83
C PHE A 204 9.43 44.72 105.85
N MET A 205 8.59 45.07 106.83
CA MET A 205 7.20 44.59 106.90
C MET A 205 6.38 45.04 105.69
N ASN A 206 6.49 46.29 105.26
CA ASN A 206 5.78 46.82 104.09
C ASN A 206 6.22 46.13 102.80
N ILE A 207 7.54 45.97 102.59
CA ILE A 207 8.07 45.25 101.44
C ILE A 207 7.62 43.78 101.48
N SER A 208 7.68 43.12 102.65
CA SER A 208 7.20 41.74 102.81
C SER A 208 5.72 41.61 102.48
N PHE A 209 4.88 42.54 102.96
CA PHE A 209 3.45 42.56 102.65
C PHE A 209 3.18 42.71 101.15
N HIS A 210 3.93 43.58 100.47
CA HIS A 210 3.83 43.71 99.02
C HIS A 210 4.31 42.47 98.26
N LEU A 211 5.33 41.78 98.76
CA LEU A 211 5.77 40.49 98.22
C LEU A 211 4.71 39.40 98.40
N ASP A 212 4.02 39.36 99.54
CA ASP A 212 2.92 38.42 99.77
C ASP A 212 1.75 38.68 98.82
N ILE A 213 1.39 39.96 98.62
CA ILE A 213 0.37 40.36 97.62
C ILE A 213 0.79 39.93 96.22
N LEU A 214 2.04 40.19 95.83
CA LEU A 214 2.58 39.80 94.53
C LEU A 214 2.50 38.28 94.33
N THR A 215 2.94 37.52 95.33
CA THR A 215 2.91 36.05 95.31
C THR A 215 1.49 35.55 95.07
N LYS A 216 0.52 36.08 95.82
CA LYS A 216 -0.89 35.73 95.66
C LYS A 216 -1.43 36.05 94.26
N LYS A 217 -1.09 37.23 93.71
CA LYS A 217 -1.48 37.61 92.35
C LYS A 217 -0.91 36.67 91.28
N LEU A 218 0.36 36.27 91.43
CA LEU A 218 1.00 35.33 90.52
C LEU A 218 0.36 33.95 90.60
N GLU A 219 0.05 33.45 91.80
CA GLU A 219 -0.68 32.19 92.00
C GLU A 219 -2.07 32.23 91.36
N GLU A 220 -2.84 33.29 91.57
CA GLU A 220 -4.17 33.45 90.96
C GLU A 220 -4.07 33.43 89.43
N LYS A 221 -3.09 34.14 88.84
CA LYS A 221 -2.90 34.17 87.39
C LYS A 221 -2.40 32.83 86.82
N MET A 222 -1.52 32.13 87.53
CA MET A 222 -1.10 30.77 87.16
C MET A 222 -2.25 29.77 87.23
N THR A 223 -3.13 29.89 88.22
CA THR A 223 -4.28 28.98 88.38
C THR A 223 -5.29 29.15 87.24
N ILE A 224 -5.51 30.38 86.78
CA ILE A 224 -6.31 30.65 85.58
C ILE A 224 -5.68 29.99 84.35
N SER A 225 -4.34 30.00 84.23
CA SER A 225 -3.62 29.38 83.11
C SER A 225 -3.64 27.84 83.10
N ILE A 226 -4.10 27.17 84.16
CA ILE A 226 -4.19 25.69 84.23
C ILE A 226 -5.58 25.19 83.81
N ILE A 227 -6.61 26.05 83.83
CA ILE A 227 -8.01 25.68 83.60
C ILE A 227 -8.45 25.88 82.12
N GLU A 228 -7.69 26.63 81.33
CA GLU A 228 -7.93 26.87 79.88
C GLU A 228 -7.02 26.02 78.96
#